data_AF-A0A2N2DD68-F1
#
_entry.id   AF-A0A2N2DD68-F1
#
_cell.length_a   1.000
_cell.length_b   1.000
_cell.length_c   1.000
_cell.angle_alpha   90.00
_cell.angle_beta   90.00
_cell.angle_gamma   90.00
#
_symmetry.space_group_name_H-M   'P 1'
#
loop_
_entity.id
_entity.type
_entity.pdbx_description
1 polymer ?
#
loop_
_entity_poly.entity_id
_entity_poly.type
_entity_poly.pdbx_seq_one_letter_code
_entity_poly.pdbx_strand_id
1 'polypeptide(L)'
;MHNSGLLDIMKTGSIEKNRVADWSTLLAEANSHMVTELVAYYARSAPEGCIPPEIMESLNKAYKRNFLYTMLAADETEKALAALDAAGIRCMVLKGTRLAERLYGDQAARKSVDIDLLVEEHNLEKAASVLDSLGFIDMGNWGRIPTRLGLISNHLMYKKNTAMGCLYFELHFHLTDGRGKEINMHEIWDRAIKVQVGQTKAYDLSPRDFLLYLCIHSANHNYCVLRHVLDVAAALKLEGQQINWSDFIHTAKKYHASIRVYSSLFYAGLLLEAPVPAWVLEELQPASYLRNRLDLECLPDRPPTGLTEITRRLVRYEGIAGGLTEAWQAVFPPEAKMRLLYNIDSTACVCFYYPRRWLDLFRKMRRVTANNG
;
A
#
# COMPACT_ATOMS: atom_id res chain seq x y z
N MET A 1 10.18 -7.97 -18.46
CA MET A 1 8.96 -8.75 -18.62
C MET A 1 9.25 -9.80 -19.65
N HIS A 2 8.93 -11.05 -19.32
CA HIS A 2 8.69 -12.03 -20.37
C HIS A 2 7.59 -11.47 -21.28
N ASN A 3 7.67 -11.72 -22.59
CA ASN A 3 6.70 -11.20 -23.54
C ASN A 3 5.38 -11.98 -23.47
N SER A 4 4.80 -12.11 -22.27
CA SER A 4 3.54 -12.81 -22.02
C SER A 4 2.34 -12.03 -22.55
N GLY A 5 2.51 -10.72 -22.78
CA GLY A 5 1.44 -9.79 -23.14
C GLY A 5 0.74 -9.15 -21.93
N LEU A 6 1.12 -9.50 -20.69
CA LEU A 6 0.44 -9.00 -19.49
C LEU A 6 0.47 -7.46 -19.41
N LEU A 7 1.65 -6.84 -19.60
CA LEU A 7 1.75 -5.38 -19.54
C LEU A 7 0.89 -4.69 -20.59
N ASP A 8 0.82 -5.24 -21.81
CA ASP A 8 0.01 -4.66 -22.88
C ASP A 8 -1.49 -4.71 -22.54
N ILE A 9 -1.95 -5.81 -21.94
CA ILE A 9 -3.33 -5.90 -21.43
C ILE A 9 -3.56 -4.86 -20.34
N MET A 10 -2.60 -4.70 -19.41
CA MET A 10 -2.71 -3.72 -18.32
C MET A 10 -2.70 -2.26 -18.82
N LYS A 11 -1.94 -1.96 -19.88
CA LYS A 11 -1.89 -0.65 -20.52
C LYS A 11 -3.20 -0.30 -21.21
N THR A 12 -3.69 -1.23 -22.03
CA THR A 12 -4.84 -1.00 -22.93
C THR A 12 -6.19 -1.26 -22.26
N GLY A 13 -6.22 -2.06 -21.18
CA GLY A 13 -7.44 -2.53 -20.56
C GLY A 13 -8.24 -3.49 -21.46
N SER A 14 -7.57 -4.16 -22.40
CA SER A 14 -8.23 -5.01 -23.41
C SER A 14 -7.40 -6.25 -23.73
N ILE A 15 -8.09 -7.31 -24.18
CA ILE A 15 -7.46 -8.54 -24.65
C ILE A 15 -7.83 -8.74 -26.12
N GLU A 16 -6.82 -8.64 -26.99
CA GLU A 16 -6.97 -8.79 -28.44
C GLU A 16 -6.52 -10.17 -28.91
N LYS A 17 -7.05 -10.60 -30.06
CA LYS A 17 -6.73 -11.89 -30.67
C LYS A 17 -5.23 -12.01 -30.97
N ASN A 18 -4.66 -13.18 -30.68
CA ASN A 18 -3.25 -13.54 -30.95
C ASN A 18 -2.20 -12.68 -30.23
N ARG A 19 -2.56 -11.82 -29.26
CA ARG A 19 -1.57 -11.09 -28.45
C ARG A 19 -0.95 -11.91 -27.34
N VAL A 20 -1.61 -12.98 -26.90
CA VAL A 20 -1.10 -13.88 -25.86
C VAL A 20 -0.61 -15.16 -26.51
N ALA A 21 0.72 -15.34 -26.54
CA ALA A 21 1.34 -16.53 -27.11
C ALA A 21 1.28 -17.74 -26.16
N ASP A 22 1.37 -17.49 -24.85
CA ASP A 22 1.33 -18.52 -23.81
C ASP A 22 0.48 -18.06 -22.62
N TRP A 23 -0.74 -18.57 -22.56
CA TRP A 23 -1.69 -18.28 -21.49
C TRP A 23 -1.24 -18.80 -20.13
N SER A 24 -0.46 -19.90 -20.08
CA SER A 24 0.02 -20.44 -18.81
C SER A 24 1.05 -19.51 -18.17
N THR A 25 1.98 -18.99 -18.98
CA THR A 25 2.95 -17.97 -18.54
C THR A 25 2.26 -16.68 -18.14
N LEU A 26 1.28 -16.20 -18.93
CA LEU A 26 0.52 -14.99 -18.60
C LEU A 26 -0.22 -15.12 -17.27
N LEU A 27 -0.94 -16.23 -17.04
CA LEU A 27 -1.69 -16.43 -15.80
C LEU A 27 -0.78 -16.55 -14.58
N ALA A 28 0.40 -17.18 -14.73
CA ALA A 28 1.40 -17.26 -13.67
C ALA A 28 1.95 -15.88 -13.30
N GLU A 29 2.28 -15.05 -14.30
CA GLU A 29 2.73 -13.66 -14.12
C GLU A 29 1.61 -12.78 -13.53
N ALA A 30 0.38 -12.91 -14.02
CA ALA A 30 -0.75 -12.18 -13.48
C ALA A 30 -0.99 -12.51 -12.00
N ASN A 31 -0.82 -13.78 -11.60
CA ASN A 31 -0.96 -14.20 -10.22
C ASN A 31 0.20 -13.69 -9.35
N SER A 32 1.45 -13.76 -9.82
CA SER A 32 2.62 -13.24 -9.07
C SER A 32 2.53 -11.73 -8.87
N HIS A 33 1.93 -11.01 -9.82
CA HIS A 33 1.69 -9.58 -9.76
C HIS A 33 0.35 -9.16 -9.16
N MET A 34 -0.46 -10.12 -8.69
CA MET A 34 -1.75 -9.87 -8.03
C MET A 34 -2.76 -9.11 -8.92
N VAL A 35 -2.77 -9.42 -10.22
CA VAL A 35 -3.64 -8.80 -11.24
C VAL A 35 -4.51 -9.81 -12.01
N THR A 36 -4.56 -11.07 -11.59
CA THR A 36 -5.40 -12.10 -12.24
C THR A 36 -6.86 -11.69 -12.35
N GLU A 37 -7.42 -11.08 -11.30
CA GLU A 37 -8.79 -10.60 -11.26
C GLU A 37 -9.04 -9.45 -12.23
N LEU A 38 -8.03 -8.60 -12.45
CA LEU A 38 -8.10 -7.50 -13.41
C LEU A 38 -8.02 -8.02 -14.86
N VAL A 39 -7.19 -9.05 -15.11
CA VAL A 39 -7.20 -9.78 -16.38
C VAL A 39 -8.58 -10.40 -16.63
N ALA A 40 -9.17 -11.04 -15.61
CA ALA A 40 -10.51 -11.62 -15.71
C ALA A 40 -11.59 -10.55 -15.96
N TYR A 41 -11.44 -9.36 -15.36
CA TYR A 41 -12.32 -8.22 -15.60
C TYR A 41 -12.25 -7.78 -17.07
N TYR A 42 -11.05 -7.58 -17.64
CA TYR A 42 -10.90 -7.21 -19.05
C TYR A 42 -11.33 -8.32 -20.02
N ALA A 43 -11.18 -9.59 -19.63
CA ALA A 43 -11.61 -10.73 -20.43
C ALA A 43 -13.12 -10.74 -20.74
N ARG A 44 -13.95 -10.11 -19.90
CA ARG A 44 -15.41 -10.01 -20.12
C ARG A 44 -15.79 -9.28 -21.39
N SER A 45 -14.96 -8.32 -21.79
CA SER A 45 -15.16 -7.49 -22.98
C SER A 45 -14.30 -7.97 -24.16
N ALA A 46 -13.58 -9.10 -24.01
CA ALA A 46 -12.75 -9.63 -25.07
C ALA A 46 -13.63 -10.20 -26.21
N PRO A 47 -13.25 -10.00 -27.49
CA PRO A 47 -13.97 -10.59 -28.61
C PRO A 47 -13.98 -12.12 -28.54
N GLU A 48 -15.03 -12.73 -29.09
CA GLU A 48 -15.19 -14.18 -29.12
C GLU A 48 -13.98 -14.86 -29.81
N GLY A 49 -13.53 -15.97 -29.24
CA GLY A 49 -12.38 -16.73 -29.74
C GLY A 49 -11.00 -16.11 -29.47
N CYS A 50 -10.90 -15.00 -28.74
CA CYS A 50 -9.60 -14.45 -28.30
C CYS A 50 -8.98 -15.22 -27.14
N ILE A 51 -9.81 -15.84 -26.30
CA ILE A 51 -9.41 -16.50 -25.06
C ILE A 51 -9.89 -17.96 -25.14
N PRO A 52 -9.00 -18.96 -24.98
CA PRO A 52 -9.42 -20.36 -24.95
C PRO A 52 -10.44 -20.64 -23.83
N PRO A 53 -11.44 -21.51 -24.06
CA PRO A 53 -12.51 -21.78 -23.08
C PRO A 53 -12.01 -22.15 -21.68
N GLU A 54 -10.97 -22.98 -21.58
CA GLU A 54 -10.36 -23.43 -20.32
C GLU A 54 -9.68 -22.29 -19.54
N ILE A 55 -9.13 -21.31 -20.26
CA ILE A 55 -8.53 -20.11 -19.69
C ILE A 55 -9.63 -19.17 -19.19
N MET A 56 -10.68 -18.98 -19.99
CA MET A 56 -11.84 -18.18 -19.61
C MET A 56 -12.52 -18.75 -18.36
N GLU A 57 -12.66 -20.08 -18.25
CA GLU A 57 -13.17 -20.75 -17.06
C GLU A 57 -12.30 -20.47 -15.82
N SER A 58 -10.97 -20.58 -15.98
CA SER A 58 -10.01 -20.29 -14.91
C SER A 58 -10.09 -18.84 -14.42
N LEU A 59 -10.16 -17.88 -15.35
CA LEU A 59 -10.32 -16.45 -15.04
C LEU A 59 -11.66 -16.18 -14.33
N ASN A 60 -12.75 -16.76 -14.83
CA ASN A 60 -14.07 -16.64 -14.21
C ASN A 60 -14.09 -17.21 -12.79
N LYS A 61 -13.40 -18.34 -12.55
CA LYS A 61 -13.29 -18.93 -11.21
C LYS A 61 -12.50 -18.02 -10.26
N ALA A 62 -11.39 -17.44 -10.72
CA ALA A 62 -10.60 -16.50 -9.94
C ALA A 62 -11.41 -15.25 -9.58
N TYR A 63 -12.09 -14.64 -10.57
CA TYR A 63 -12.95 -13.48 -10.36
C TYR A 63 -14.10 -13.80 -9.39
N LYS A 64 -14.83 -14.90 -9.60
CA LYS A 64 -15.95 -15.29 -8.72
C LYS A 64 -15.51 -15.49 -7.28
N ARG A 65 -14.33 -16.09 -7.05
CA ARG A 65 -13.76 -16.24 -5.71
C ARG A 65 -13.47 -14.87 -5.08
N ASN A 66 -12.85 -13.96 -5.83
CA ASN A 66 -12.57 -12.62 -5.32
C ASN A 66 -13.88 -11.86 -5.06
N PHE A 67 -14.87 -11.96 -5.94
CA PHE A 67 -16.18 -11.34 -5.79
C PHE A 67 -16.88 -11.75 -4.48
N LEU A 68 -16.88 -13.05 -4.16
CA LEU A 68 -17.45 -13.52 -2.89
C LEU A 68 -16.69 -12.97 -1.68
N TYR A 69 -15.36 -12.92 -1.74
CA TYR A 69 -14.54 -12.30 -0.68
C TYR A 69 -14.84 -10.81 -0.54
N THR A 70 -14.92 -10.07 -1.64
CA THR A 70 -15.15 -8.62 -1.64
C THR A 70 -16.55 -8.27 -1.16
N MET A 71 -17.58 -9.06 -1.49
CA MET A 71 -18.91 -8.85 -0.92
C MET A 71 -18.91 -8.97 0.60
N LEU A 72 -18.25 -10.01 1.12
CA LEU A 72 -18.14 -10.22 2.57
C LEU A 72 -17.31 -9.11 3.24
N ALA A 73 -16.20 -8.72 2.63
CA ALA A 73 -15.36 -7.63 3.14
C ALA A 73 -16.10 -6.28 3.10
N ALA A 74 -16.91 -6.02 2.07
CA ALA A 74 -17.73 -4.81 1.98
C ALA A 74 -18.80 -4.74 3.08
N ASP A 75 -19.52 -5.84 3.32
CA ASP A 75 -20.51 -5.96 4.39
C ASP A 75 -19.87 -5.74 5.78
N GLU A 76 -18.73 -6.37 6.05
CA GLU A 76 -18.01 -6.17 7.32
C GLU A 76 -17.41 -4.76 7.45
N THR A 77 -17.00 -4.15 6.33
CA THR A 77 -16.58 -2.73 6.30
C THR A 77 -17.74 -1.81 6.65
N GLU A 78 -18.92 -2.01 6.07
CA GLU A 78 -20.11 -1.19 6.35
C GLU A 78 -20.56 -1.32 7.81
N LYS A 79 -20.56 -2.53 8.37
CA LYS A 79 -20.85 -2.77 9.80
C LYS A 79 -19.86 -2.07 10.72
N ALA A 80 -18.56 -2.15 10.41
CA ALA A 80 -17.52 -1.46 11.18
C ALA A 80 -17.70 0.06 11.11
N LEU A 81 -17.92 0.61 9.92
CA LEU A 81 -18.19 2.04 9.73
C LEU A 81 -19.43 2.49 10.51
N ALA A 82 -20.53 1.72 10.47
CA ALA A 82 -21.78 2.08 11.15
C ALA A 82 -21.60 2.11 12.67
N ALA A 83 -20.88 1.13 13.23
CA ALA A 83 -20.61 1.07 14.65
C ALA A 83 -19.66 2.20 15.11
N LEU A 84 -18.65 2.53 14.31
CA LEU A 84 -17.74 3.64 14.58
C LEU A 84 -18.47 4.99 14.52
N ASP A 85 -19.33 5.20 13.52
CA ASP A 85 -20.16 6.40 13.39
C ASP A 85 -21.14 6.54 14.57
N ALA A 86 -21.80 5.45 14.98
CA ALA A 86 -22.65 5.43 16.17
C ALA A 86 -21.88 5.75 17.47
N ALA A 87 -20.58 5.45 17.52
CA ALA A 87 -19.69 5.83 18.61
C ALA A 87 -19.14 7.27 18.47
N GLY A 88 -19.53 8.03 17.45
CA GLY A 88 -19.05 9.38 17.18
C GLY A 88 -17.61 9.43 16.66
N ILE A 89 -17.11 8.34 16.10
CA ILE A 89 -15.75 8.22 15.56
C ILE A 89 -15.82 8.38 14.05
N ARG A 90 -15.23 9.45 13.53
CA ARG A 90 -15.05 9.61 12.08
C ARG A 90 -14.04 8.58 11.59
N CYS A 91 -14.34 7.95 10.45
CA CYS A 91 -13.52 6.90 9.88
C CYS A 91 -13.30 7.12 8.38
N MET A 92 -12.06 6.94 7.93
CA MET A 92 -11.66 6.96 6.53
C MET A 92 -11.50 5.53 5.99
N VAL A 93 -11.87 5.30 4.72
CA VAL A 93 -11.61 4.03 4.03
C VAL A 93 -10.38 4.21 3.14
N LEU A 94 -9.30 3.46 3.40
CA LEU A 94 -8.03 3.68 2.69
C LEU A 94 -7.86 2.76 1.47
N LYS A 95 -8.21 1.48 1.61
CA LYS A 95 -8.03 0.47 0.57
C LYS A 95 -9.23 -0.48 0.46
N GLY A 96 -8.95 -1.77 0.21
CA GLY A 96 -9.96 -2.81 0.06
C GLY A 96 -10.88 -2.62 -1.14
N THR A 97 -12.14 -2.98 -0.93
CA THR A 97 -13.20 -3.00 -1.96
C THR A 97 -13.52 -1.60 -2.48
N ARG A 98 -13.47 -0.58 -1.61
CA ARG A 98 -13.71 0.81 -1.98
C ARG A 98 -12.65 1.34 -2.95
N LEU A 99 -11.38 0.99 -2.74
CA LEU A 99 -10.30 1.34 -3.66
C LEU A 99 -10.51 0.70 -5.04
N ALA A 100 -10.94 -0.56 -5.07
CA ALA A 100 -11.24 -1.27 -6.31
C ALA A 100 -12.37 -0.59 -7.08
N GLU A 101 -13.46 -0.24 -6.41
CA GLU A 101 -14.59 0.49 -6.97
C GLU A 101 -14.18 1.89 -7.48
N ARG A 102 -13.42 2.65 -6.67
CA ARG A 102 -12.96 3.99 -7.04
C ARG A 102 -12.10 3.97 -8.30
N LEU A 103 -11.16 3.03 -8.41
CA LEU A 103 -10.19 3.01 -9.50
C LEU A 103 -10.66 2.27 -10.76
N TYR A 104 -11.46 1.21 -10.61
CA TYR A 104 -11.80 0.30 -11.70
C TYR A 104 -13.33 0.18 -11.94
N GLY A 105 -14.17 0.80 -11.11
CA GLY A 105 -15.63 0.71 -11.23
C GLY A 105 -16.22 -0.66 -10.87
N ASP A 106 -15.41 -1.59 -10.38
CA ASP A 106 -15.79 -2.95 -10.05
C ASP A 106 -15.01 -3.42 -8.81
N GLN A 107 -15.74 -3.71 -7.72
CA GLN A 107 -15.15 -4.08 -6.43
C GLN A 107 -14.29 -5.35 -6.49
N ALA A 108 -14.54 -6.23 -7.45
CA ALA A 108 -13.87 -7.51 -7.60
C ALA A 108 -12.82 -7.54 -8.72
N ALA A 109 -12.65 -6.45 -9.47
CA ALA A 109 -11.57 -6.31 -10.46
C ALA A 109 -10.18 -6.22 -9.82
N ARG A 110 -10.10 -5.76 -8.57
CA ARG A 110 -8.86 -5.70 -7.80
C ARG A 110 -8.91 -6.71 -6.66
N LYS A 111 -7.91 -7.58 -6.58
CA LYS A 111 -7.75 -8.48 -5.45
C LYS A 111 -7.55 -7.67 -4.17
N SER A 112 -8.42 -7.88 -3.18
CA SER A 112 -8.30 -7.32 -1.83
C SER A 112 -7.91 -8.44 -0.85
N VAL A 113 -7.12 -8.10 0.17
CA VAL A 113 -6.60 -9.09 1.14
C VAL A 113 -6.91 -8.73 2.59
N ASP A 114 -7.27 -7.47 2.81
CA ASP A 114 -7.53 -6.81 4.08
C ASP A 114 -8.58 -5.70 3.89
N ILE A 115 -9.17 -5.31 5.03
CA ILE A 115 -9.97 -4.09 5.18
C ILE A 115 -9.07 -3.04 5.83
N ASP A 116 -8.85 -1.91 5.18
CA ASP A 116 -8.04 -0.81 5.72
C ASP A 116 -8.93 0.38 6.09
N LEU A 117 -9.11 0.60 7.40
CA LEU A 117 -9.80 1.78 7.93
C LEU A 117 -8.83 2.68 8.68
N LEU A 118 -9.02 3.99 8.61
CA LEU A 118 -8.23 5.00 9.31
C LEU A 118 -9.09 5.79 10.28
N VAL A 119 -8.65 5.88 11.54
CA VAL A 119 -9.25 6.72 12.58
C VAL A 119 -8.25 7.76 13.06
N GLU A 120 -8.74 8.81 13.72
CA GLU A 120 -7.88 9.75 14.44
C GLU A 120 -7.22 9.04 15.63
N GLU A 121 -5.91 9.26 15.83
CA GLU A 121 -5.12 8.54 16.84
C GLU A 121 -5.70 8.66 18.26
N HIS A 122 -6.25 9.83 18.63
CA HIS A 122 -6.89 10.03 19.92
C HIS A 122 -8.17 9.19 20.13
N ASN A 123 -8.75 8.64 19.06
CA ASN A 123 -9.90 7.73 19.11
C ASN A 123 -9.50 6.25 19.05
N LEU A 124 -8.21 5.93 18.97
CA LEU A 124 -7.74 4.57 18.68
C LEU A 124 -8.22 3.54 19.71
N GLU A 125 -8.14 3.84 21.01
CA GLU A 125 -8.61 2.94 22.08
C GLU A 125 -10.12 2.71 22.02
N LYS A 126 -10.88 3.77 21.74
CA LYS A 126 -12.34 3.70 21.59
C LYS A 126 -12.73 2.90 20.35
N ALA A 127 -12.03 3.12 19.23
CA ALA A 127 -12.23 2.40 17.98
C ALA A 127 -11.89 0.90 18.13
N ALA A 128 -10.80 0.58 18.82
CA ALA A 128 -10.43 -0.79 19.17
C ALA A 128 -11.55 -1.49 19.95
N SER A 129 -12.10 -0.82 20.97
CA SER A 129 -13.23 -1.35 21.77
C SER A 129 -14.48 -1.61 20.91
N VAL A 130 -14.76 -0.74 19.92
CA VAL A 130 -15.86 -0.95 18.97
C VAL A 130 -15.61 -2.18 18.10
N LEU A 131 -14.40 -2.35 17.56
CA LEU A 131 -14.06 -3.53 16.75
C LEU A 131 -14.15 -4.83 17.56
N ASP A 132 -13.68 -4.83 18.81
CA ASP A 132 -13.79 -5.98 19.71
C ASP A 132 -15.26 -6.38 19.91
N SER A 133 -16.15 -5.39 20.08
CA SER A 133 -17.60 -5.63 20.23
C SER A 133 -18.25 -6.23 18.97
N LEU A 134 -17.68 -6.00 17.79
CA LEU A 134 -18.10 -6.58 16.51
C LEU A 134 -17.52 -7.97 16.25
N GLY A 135 -16.75 -8.53 17.20
CA GLY A 135 -16.14 -9.84 17.11
C GLY A 135 -14.85 -9.87 16.28
N PHE A 136 -14.23 -8.71 16.03
CA PHE A 136 -12.85 -8.68 15.55
C PHE A 136 -11.91 -9.03 16.70
N ILE A 137 -10.93 -9.86 16.42
CA ILE A 137 -9.96 -10.36 17.39
C ILE A 137 -8.64 -9.66 17.10
N ASP A 138 -8.15 -8.86 18.06
CA ASP A 138 -6.80 -8.28 17.99
C ASP A 138 -5.76 -9.40 17.87
N MET A 139 -4.88 -9.29 16.89
CA MET A 139 -3.78 -10.23 16.69
C MET A 139 -2.58 -9.99 17.62
N GLY A 140 -2.69 -9.06 18.58
CA GLY A 140 -1.70 -8.80 19.62
C GLY A 140 -0.54 -7.94 19.14
N ASN A 141 -0.75 -7.13 18.09
CA ASN A 141 0.27 -6.27 17.47
C ASN A 141 0.28 -4.84 18.03
N TRP A 142 -0.35 -4.59 19.19
CA TRP A 142 -0.20 -3.38 19.99
C TRP A 142 1.28 -3.02 20.14
N GLY A 143 1.77 -1.97 19.48
CA GLY A 143 2.96 -1.16 19.81
C GLY A 143 4.30 -1.85 20.22
N ARG A 144 4.40 -3.17 20.19
CA ARG A 144 5.45 -3.98 20.86
C ARG A 144 6.28 -4.80 19.89
N ILE A 145 5.87 -4.84 18.63
CA ILE A 145 6.75 -5.26 17.55
C ILE A 145 7.17 -3.97 16.86
N PRO A 146 8.32 -3.36 17.24
CA PRO A 146 8.99 -2.49 16.30
C PRO A 146 9.02 -3.24 14.98
N THR A 147 8.64 -2.59 13.87
CA THR A 147 8.87 -3.14 12.53
C THR A 147 10.31 -3.64 12.44
N ARG A 148 10.68 -4.38 11.39
CA ARG A 148 12.02 -4.98 11.24
C ARG A 148 13.21 -4.08 11.69
N LEU A 149 13.05 -2.74 11.64
CA LEU A 149 14.02 -1.73 12.05
C LEU A 149 13.74 -0.97 13.36
N GLY A 150 12.54 -1.02 13.95
CA GLY A 150 12.22 -0.14 15.08
C GLY A 150 10.97 0.69 14.92
N LEU A 151 10.39 0.80 13.72
CA LEU A 151 9.35 1.79 13.41
C LEU A 151 8.06 1.53 14.20
N ILE A 152 7.35 2.61 14.47
CA ILE A 152 6.00 2.59 15.06
C ILE A 152 5.09 1.98 13.99
N SER A 153 4.31 0.95 14.34
CA SER A 153 3.26 0.45 13.45
C SER A 153 2.30 1.60 13.17
N ASN A 154 1.79 1.73 11.96
CA ASN A 154 0.78 2.76 11.65
C ASN A 154 -0.66 2.25 11.80
N HIS A 155 -0.82 0.98 12.18
CA HIS A 155 -2.10 0.31 12.35
C HIS A 155 -2.07 -0.79 13.42
N LEU A 156 -3.26 -1.16 13.88
CA LEU A 156 -3.54 -2.38 14.62
C LEU A 156 -4.06 -3.46 13.66
N MET A 157 -3.67 -4.71 13.89
CA MET A 157 -4.06 -5.85 13.05
C MET A 157 -5.11 -6.69 13.76
N TYR A 158 -6.25 -6.85 13.11
CA TYR A 158 -7.37 -7.64 13.58
C TYR A 158 -7.67 -8.77 12.60
N LYS A 159 -8.34 -9.78 13.12
CA LYS A 159 -8.94 -10.83 12.29
C LYS A 159 -10.36 -11.14 12.70
N LYS A 160 -11.18 -11.59 11.75
CA LYS A 160 -12.53 -12.09 12.00
C LYS A 160 -12.75 -13.38 11.24
N ASN A 161 -13.17 -14.42 11.96
CA ASN A 161 -13.55 -15.68 11.32
C ASN A 161 -14.92 -15.52 10.66
N THR A 162 -15.04 -16.03 9.45
CA THR A 162 -16.25 -15.97 8.63
C THR A 162 -16.53 -17.33 7.99
N ALA A 163 -17.71 -17.48 7.39
CA ALA A 163 -18.07 -18.69 6.65
C ALA A 163 -17.13 -18.98 5.45
N MET A 164 -16.39 -17.98 4.97
CA MET A 164 -15.46 -18.09 3.83
C MET A 164 -13.99 -18.13 4.24
N GLY A 165 -13.71 -18.23 5.54
CA GLY A 165 -12.35 -18.19 6.09
C GLY A 165 -12.11 -16.96 6.95
N CYS A 166 -10.88 -16.49 6.99
CA CYS A 166 -10.47 -15.39 7.86
C CYS A 166 -10.43 -14.07 7.06
N LEU A 167 -11.12 -13.05 7.57
CA LEU A 167 -10.91 -11.67 7.14
C LEU A 167 -9.83 -11.03 8.00
N TYR A 168 -9.00 -10.20 7.38
CA TYR A 168 -8.02 -9.36 8.05
C TYR A 168 -8.49 -7.91 8.00
N PHE A 169 -8.24 -7.19 9.07
CA PHE A 169 -8.65 -5.80 9.21
C PHE A 169 -7.49 -5.01 9.81
N GLU A 170 -7.06 -3.97 9.13
CA GLU A 170 -6.06 -3.02 9.59
C GLU A 170 -6.75 -1.73 10.05
N LEU A 171 -6.70 -1.47 11.36
CA LEU A 171 -7.14 -0.19 11.93
C LEU A 171 -5.95 0.76 11.97
N HIS A 172 -5.82 1.57 10.93
CA HIS A 172 -4.79 2.60 10.80
C HIS A 172 -5.10 3.80 11.70
N PHE A 173 -4.04 4.42 12.20
CA PHE A 173 -4.06 5.74 12.85
C PHE A 173 -3.10 6.73 12.20
N HIS A 174 -2.29 6.26 11.24
CA HIS A 174 -1.39 7.08 10.44
C HIS A 174 -1.24 6.51 9.01
N LEU A 175 -1.06 7.36 7.99
CA LEU A 175 -0.98 6.91 6.59
C LEU A 175 0.34 6.19 6.23
N THR A 176 1.38 6.40 7.02
CA THR A 176 2.72 5.86 6.77
C THR A 176 3.31 5.21 8.02
N ASP A 177 4.14 4.20 7.82
CA ASP A 177 4.83 3.39 8.84
C ASP A 177 6.07 4.08 9.45
N GLY A 178 6.05 5.41 9.56
CA GLY A 178 7.14 6.21 10.12
C GLY A 178 8.40 6.35 9.24
N ARG A 179 8.39 5.83 8.00
CA ARG A 179 9.50 6.05 7.05
C ARG A 179 9.40 7.44 6.42
N GLY A 180 10.46 8.23 6.58
CA GLY A 180 10.50 9.64 6.15
C GLY A 180 10.01 10.57 7.27
N LYS A 181 9.56 11.77 6.91
CA LYS A 181 8.98 12.69 7.90
C LYS A 181 7.53 12.31 8.18
N GLU A 182 7.12 12.47 9.42
CA GLU A 182 5.74 12.26 9.86
C GLU A 182 4.77 13.15 9.06
N ILE A 183 3.67 12.55 8.61
CA ILE A 183 2.62 13.24 7.87
C ILE A 183 1.74 13.94 8.90
N ASN A 184 1.43 15.22 8.66
CA ASN A 184 0.51 15.92 9.53
C ASN A 184 -0.92 15.37 9.33
N MET A 185 -1.34 14.46 10.20
CA MET A 185 -2.65 13.81 10.10
C MET A 185 -3.81 14.79 10.30
N HIS A 186 -3.66 15.87 11.06
CA HIS A 186 -4.70 16.90 11.19
C HIS A 186 -5.03 17.53 9.84
N GLU A 187 -3.99 17.90 9.08
CA GLU A 187 -4.14 18.44 7.73
C GLU A 187 -4.83 17.46 6.77
N ILE A 188 -4.58 16.15 6.92
CA ILE A 188 -5.23 15.11 6.13
C ILE A 188 -6.73 15.03 6.47
N TRP A 189 -7.07 15.03 7.76
CA TRP A 189 -8.45 15.01 8.23
C TRP A 189 -9.24 16.28 7.88
N ASP A 190 -8.59 17.45 7.88
CA ASP A 190 -9.21 18.72 7.50
C ASP A 190 -9.65 18.74 6.02
N ARG A 191 -8.91 18.05 5.16
CA ARG A 191 -9.20 17.95 3.72
C ARG A 191 -9.95 16.68 3.34
N ALA A 192 -10.28 15.83 4.30
CA ALA A 192 -10.98 14.58 4.03
C ALA A 192 -12.35 14.85 3.39
N ILE A 193 -12.67 14.07 2.37
CA ILE A 193 -13.94 14.21 1.65
C ILE A 193 -14.97 13.23 2.23
N LYS A 194 -16.22 13.66 2.37
CA LYS A 194 -17.30 12.78 2.83
C LYS A 194 -17.74 11.89 1.68
N VAL A 195 -17.94 10.61 1.97
CA VAL A 195 -18.41 9.62 1.01
C VAL A 195 -19.49 8.74 1.62
N GLN A 196 -20.25 8.08 0.75
CA GLN A 196 -21.27 7.12 1.12
C GLN A 196 -20.75 5.71 0.81
N VAL A 197 -20.71 4.84 1.82
CA VAL A 197 -20.29 3.43 1.69
C VAL A 197 -21.46 2.56 2.12
N GLY A 198 -22.15 1.96 1.15
CA GLY A 198 -23.44 1.33 1.39
C GLY A 198 -24.44 2.35 1.95
N GLN A 199 -25.01 2.06 3.11
CA GLN A 199 -25.92 2.95 3.85
C GLN A 199 -25.21 3.83 4.89
N THR A 200 -23.90 3.71 5.04
CA THR A 200 -23.12 4.44 6.06
C THR A 200 -22.31 5.59 5.48
N LYS A 201 -22.22 6.71 6.21
CA LYS A 201 -21.33 7.82 5.88
C LYS A 201 -19.92 7.53 6.35
N ALA A 202 -18.94 7.81 5.50
CA ALA A 202 -17.52 7.68 5.81
C ALA A 202 -16.73 8.85 5.22
N TYR A 203 -15.42 8.77 5.33
CA TYR A 203 -14.49 9.72 4.74
C TYR A 203 -13.56 9.01 3.75
N ASP A 204 -13.13 9.73 2.72
CA ASP A 204 -12.05 9.32 1.80
C ASP A 204 -10.95 10.39 1.82
N LEU A 205 -9.75 9.99 1.40
CA LEU A 205 -8.68 10.94 1.10
C LEU A 205 -9.07 11.85 -0.07
N SER A 206 -8.71 13.13 0.05
CA SER A 206 -8.76 14.08 -1.07
C SER A 206 -7.98 13.53 -2.28
N PRO A 207 -8.33 13.88 -3.53
CA PRO A 207 -7.63 13.35 -4.72
C PRO A 207 -6.10 13.50 -4.66
N ARG A 208 -5.62 14.65 -4.17
CA ARG A 208 -4.20 14.94 -3.98
C ARG A 208 -3.54 14.02 -2.95
N ASP A 209 -4.15 13.91 -1.76
CA ASP A 209 -3.60 13.10 -0.66
C ASP A 209 -3.73 11.59 -0.96
N PHE A 210 -4.74 11.20 -1.72
CA PHE A 210 -4.95 9.84 -2.22
C PHE A 210 -3.84 9.41 -3.18
N LEU A 211 -3.52 10.23 -4.20
CA LEU A 211 -2.40 9.94 -5.10
C LEU A 211 -1.08 9.86 -4.32
N LEU A 212 -0.85 10.80 -3.40
CA LEU A 212 0.36 10.84 -2.58
C LEU A 212 0.50 9.56 -1.74
N TYR A 213 -0.60 9.12 -1.12
CA TYR A 213 -0.68 7.87 -0.38
C TYR A 213 -0.33 6.66 -1.25
N LEU A 214 -0.92 6.52 -2.44
CA LEU A 214 -0.63 5.42 -3.36
C LEU A 214 0.84 5.39 -3.79
N CYS A 215 1.44 6.54 -4.07
CA CYS A 215 2.86 6.63 -4.40
C CYS A 215 3.75 6.16 -3.23
N ILE A 216 3.51 6.69 -2.02
CA ILE A 216 4.30 6.30 -0.84
C ILE A 216 4.13 4.81 -0.52
N HIS A 217 2.90 4.31 -0.58
CA HIS A 217 2.59 2.90 -0.34
C HIS A 217 3.31 1.99 -1.34
N SER A 218 3.22 2.29 -2.65
CA SER A 218 3.87 1.53 -3.72
C SER A 218 5.39 1.44 -3.51
N ALA A 219 6.01 2.58 -3.18
CA ALA A 219 7.43 2.67 -2.90
C ALA A 219 7.85 1.91 -1.63
N ASN A 220 7.03 1.96 -0.58
CA ASN A 220 7.27 1.24 0.67
C ASN A 220 7.26 -0.29 0.49
N HIS A 221 6.47 -0.78 -0.48
CA HIS A 221 6.45 -2.16 -0.92
C HIS A 221 7.46 -2.48 -2.04
N ASN A 222 8.37 -1.55 -2.38
CA ASN A 222 9.39 -1.69 -3.42
C ASN A 222 8.82 -2.09 -4.80
N TYR A 223 7.56 -1.76 -5.09
CA TYR A 223 6.91 -2.16 -6.35
C TYR A 223 6.98 -3.68 -6.58
N CYS A 224 6.93 -4.49 -5.50
CA CYS A 224 7.10 -5.94 -5.58
C CYS A 224 6.06 -6.65 -6.46
N VAL A 225 4.93 -6.01 -6.72
CA VAL A 225 3.86 -6.48 -7.60
C VAL A 225 3.36 -5.33 -8.48
N LEU A 226 2.99 -5.64 -9.73
CA LEU A 226 2.51 -4.65 -10.69
C LEU A 226 1.25 -3.92 -10.22
N ARG A 227 0.39 -4.59 -9.43
CA ARG A 227 -0.84 -4.00 -8.85
C ARG A 227 -0.62 -2.64 -8.19
N HIS A 228 0.50 -2.45 -7.48
CA HIS A 228 0.79 -1.17 -6.81
C HIS A 228 1.00 -0.03 -7.83
N VAL A 229 1.74 -0.29 -8.91
CA VAL A 229 1.96 0.69 -9.99
C VAL A 229 0.68 0.94 -10.77
N LEU A 230 -0.15 -0.10 -10.95
CA LEU A 230 -1.47 0.02 -11.57
C LEU A 230 -2.40 0.93 -10.80
N ASP A 231 -2.45 0.82 -9.48
CA ASP A 231 -3.30 1.69 -8.66
C ASP A 231 -2.91 3.18 -8.83
N VAL A 232 -1.61 3.48 -8.89
CA VAL A 232 -1.10 4.85 -9.17
C VAL A 232 -1.51 5.29 -10.58
N ALA A 233 -1.32 4.44 -11.60
CA ALA A 233 -1.67 4.77 -12.97
C ALA A 233 -3.17 4.99 -13.17
N ALA A 234 -4.02 4.17 -12.52
CA ALA A 234 -5.46 4.32 -12.54
C ALA A 234 -5.90 5.63 -11.87
N ALA A 235 -5.31 5.97 -10.71
CA ALA A 235 -5.59 7.23 -10.02
C ALA A 235 -5.20 8.45 -10.87
N LEU A 236 -4.05 8.40 -11.57
CA LEU A 236 -3.63 9.46 -12.49
C LEU A 236 -4.60 9.62 -13.66
N LYS A 237 -5.05 8.52 -14.26
CA LYS A 237 -6.02 8.55 -15.38
C LYS A 237 -7.37 9.12 -14.94
N LEU A 238 -7.85 8.75 -13.75
CA LEU A 238 -9.16 9.14 -13.24
C LEU A 238 -9.19 10.56 -12.66
N GLU A 239 -8.19 10.91 -11.86
CA GLU A 239 -8.22 12.10 -11.00
C GLU A 239 -7.09 13.10 -11.30
N GLY A 240 -6.15 12.76 -12.19
CA GLY A 240 -4.95 13.58 -12.45
C GLY A 240 -5.23 15.00 -12.93
N GLN A 241 -6.38 15.23 -13.59
CA GLN A 241 -6.82 16.56 -14.03
C GLN A 241 -7.30 17.45 -12.86
N GLN A 242 -7.67 16.85 -11.73
CA GLN A 242 -8.14 17.56 -10.53
C GLN A 242 -6.98 17.95 -9.59
N ILE A 243 -5.77 17.46 -9.89
CA ILE A 243 -4.61 17.64 -9.01
C ILE A 243 -3.94 18.99 -9.30
N ASN A 244 -3.87 19.83 -8.28
CA ASN A 244 -2.95 20.97 -8.28
C ASN A 244 -1.52 20.45 -8.09
N TRP A 245 -0.78 20.31 -9.19
CA TRP A 245 0.55 19.73 -9.19
C TRP A 245 1.58 20.52 -8.40
N SER A 246 1.50 21.86 -8.37
CA SER A 246 2.43 22.68 -7.59
C SER A 246 2.29 22.42 -6.09
N ASP A 247 1.05 22.34 -5.62
CA ASP A 247 0.72 22.02 -4.23
C ASP A 247 1.00 20.54 -3.88
N PHE A 248 0.77 19.62 -4.81
CA PHE A 248 1.18 18.22 -4.68
C PHE A 248 2.71 18.08 -4.49
N ILE A 249 3.51 18.76 -5.32
CA ILE A 249 4.98 18.77 -5.21
C ILE A 249 5.41 19.39 -3.88
N HIS A 250 4.80 20.52 -3.49
CA HIS A 250 5.09 21.17 -2.21
C HIS A 250 4.83 20.21 -1.04
N THR A 251 3.70 19.50 -1.07
CA THR A 251 3.32 18.52 -0.05
C THR A 251 4.28 17.33 -0.02
N ALA A 252 4.66 16.79 -1.18
CA ALA A 252 5.64 15.71 -1.30
C ALA A 252 7.00 16.12 -0.72
N LYS A 253 7.47 17.34 -1.02
CA LYS A 253 8.71 17.90 -0.44
C LYS A 253 8.56 18.10 1.08
N LYS A 254 7.43 18.65 1.56
CA LYS A 254 7.13 18.87 2.99
C LYS A 254 7.21 17.57 3.81
N TYR A 255 6.68 16.47 3.29
CA TYR A 255 6.71 15.16 3.96
C TYR A 255 7.97 14.35 3.69
N HIS A 256 8.97 14.92 2.99
CA HIS A 256 10.16 14.19 2.54
C HIS A 256 9.76 12.88 1.84
N ALA A 257 8.93 12.99 0.80
CA ALA A 257 8.42 11.89 0.02
C ALA A 257 8.79 12.01 -1.48
N SER A 258 9.63 12.98 -1.85
CA SER A 258 9.91 13.33 -3.24
C SER A 258 10.42 12.15 -4.07
N ILE A 259 11.34 11.35 -3.53
CA ILE A 259 11.94 10.22 -4.26
C ILE A 259 10.92 9.09 -4.43
N ARG A 260 10.14 8.78 -3.38
CA ARG A 260 9.05 7.78 -3.45
C ARG A 260 7.98 8.19 -4.46
N VAL A 261 7.61 9.46 -4.46
CA VAL A 261 6.63 10.03 -5.40
C VAL A 261 7.18 10.03 -6.81
N TYR A 262 8.38 10.58 -7.04
CA TYR A 262 9.04 10.55 -8.35
C TYR A 262 9.07 9.14 -8.92
N SER A 263 9.55 8.17 -8.14
CA SER A 263 9.73 6.80 -8.60
C SER A 263 8.38 6.17 -8.97
N SER A 264 7.33 6.41 -8.18
CA SER A 264 5.99 5.87 -8.45
C SER A 264 5.37 6.46 -9.72
N LEU A 265 5.46 7.78 -9.89
CA LEU A 265 4.98 8.46 -11.09
C LEU A 265 5.79 8.05 -12.33
N PHE A 266 7.10 7.92 -12.19
CA PHE A 266 7.99 7.44 -13.24
C PHE A 266 7.62 6.03 -13.70
N TYR A 267 7.44 5.08 -12.77
CA TYR A 267 7.02 3.72 -13.13
C TYR A 267 5.62 3.67 -13.74
N ALA A 268 4.67 4.47 -13.25
CA ALA A 268 3.34 4.56 -13.84
C ALA A 268 3.38 5.09 -15.28
N GLY A 269 4.19 6.12 -15.54
CA GLY A 269 4.40 6.65 -16.90
C GLY A 269 5.12 5.64 -17.81
N LEU A 270 6.23 5.07 -17.34
CA LEU A 270 7.07 4.16 -18.13
C LEU A 270 6.36 2.84 -18.45
N LEU A 271 5.72 2.21 -17.46
CA LEU A 271 5.15 0.88 -17.60
C LEU A 271 3.71 0.92 -18.12
N LEU A 272 2.93 1.95 -17.77
CA LEU A 272 1.48 1.96 -17.99
C LEU A 272 0.99 3.17 -18.80
N GLU A 273 1.92 3.99 -19.29
CA GLU A 273 1.64 5.19 -20.09
C GLU A 273 0.67 6.13 -19.36
N ALA A 274 0.79 6.19 -18.04
CA ALA A 274 -0.02 7.08 -17.21
C ALA A 274 0.30 8.56 -17.53
N PRO A 275 -0.71 9.44 -17.54
CA PRO A 275 -0.54 10.84 -17.90
C PRO A 275 0.13 11.63 -16.76
N VAL A 276 1.47 11.59 -16.72
CA VAL A 276 2.28 12.38 -15.77
C VAL A 276 2.88 13.59 -16.49
N PRO A 277 2.67 14.82 -16.02
CA PRO A 277 3.31 15.98 -16.63
C PRO A 277 4.84 15.91 -16.46
N ALA A 278 5.59 16.09 -17.55
CA ALA A 278 7.05 15.96 -17.54
C ALA A 278 7.74 16.89 -16.52
N TRP A 279 7.27 18.13 -16.42
CA TRP A 279 7.80 19.13 -15.49
C TRP A 279 7.63 18.71 -14.01
N VAL A 280 6.62 17.89 -13.68
CA VAL A 280 6.43 17.37 -12.31
C VAL A 280 7.53 16.38 -11.96
N LEU A 281 7.91 15.52 -12.91
CA LEU A 281 9.03 14.59 -12.74
C LEU A 281 10.35 15.34 -12.60
N GLU A 282 10.56 16.39 -13.38
CA GLU A 282 11.75 17.25 -13.29
C GLU A 282 11.88 17.93 -11.93
N GLU A 283 10.77 18.39 -11.34
CA GLU A 283 10.73 19.05 -10.03
C GLU A 283 10.96 18.10 -8.84
N LEU A 284 10.62 16.82 -9.00
CA LEU A 284 10.75 15.78 -7.98
C LEU A 284 11.99 14.90 -8.17
N GLN A 285 12.74 15.11 -9.25
CA GLN A 285 13.81 14.20 -9.65
C GLN A 285 14.85 14.00 -8.53
N PRO A 286 15.23 12.74 -8.24
CA PRO A 286 16.32 12.48 -7.32
C PRO A 286 17.67 12.82 -7.98
N ALA A 287 18.73 12.81 -7.19
CA ALA A 287 20.09 12.92 -7.69
C ALA A 287 20.39 11.85 -8.77
N SER A 288 21.26 12.21 -9.72
CA SER A 288 21.55 11.42 -10.93
C SER A 288 21.96 9.97 -10.65
N TYR A 289 22.69 9.71 -9.56
CA TYR A 289 23.10 8.35 -9.17
C TYR A 289 21.91 7.42 -8.92
N LEU A 290 20.79 7.94 -8.41
CA LEU A 290 19.58 7.18 -8.16
C LEU A 290 18.68 7.13 -9.39
N ARG A 291 18.55 8.26 -10.11
CA ARG A 291 17.80 8.33 -11.36
C ARG A 291 18.27 7.27 -12.37
N ASN A 292 19.58 7.24 -12.64
CA ASN A 292 20.17 6.29 -13.58
C ASN A 292 19.93 4.82 -13.17
N ARG A 293 19.74 4.54 -11.87
CA ARG A 293 19.45 3.20 -11.37
C ARG A 293 17.98 2.84 -11.49
N LEU A 294 17.08 3.79 -11.25
CA LEU A 294 15.65 3.59 -11.46
C LEU A 294 15.42 3.15 -12.91
N ASP A 295 16.02 3.83 -13.88
CA ASP A 295 15.94 3.49 -15.31
C ASP A 295 16.38 2.04 -15.64
N LEU A 296 17.34 1.50 -14.89
CA LEU A 296 17.95 0.18 -15.14
C LEU A 296 17.24 -1.00 -14.44
N GLU A 297 16.52 -0.72 -13.35
CA GLU A 297 15.95 -1.73 -12.45
C GLU A 297 14.44 -1.94 -12.60
N CYS A 298 13.81 -1.26 -13.57
CA CYS A 298 12.37 -1.07 -13.78
C CYS A 298 11.44 -2.29 -13.96
N LEU A 299 11.78 -3.51 -13.51
CA LEU A 299 10.93 -4.67 -13.80
C LEU A 299 10.65 -5.52 -12.55
N PRO A 300 9.37 -5.69 -12.17
CA PRO A 300 8.99 -6.50 -11.01
C PRO A 300 9.35 -7.99 -11.14
N ASP A 301 9.76 -8.45 -12.33
CA ASP A 301 10.19 -9.83 -12.61
C ASP A 301 11.68 -10.12 -12.36
N ARG A 302 12.52 -9.11 -12.10
CA ARG A 302 13.94 -9.38 -11.86
C ARG A 302 14.15 -9.81 -10.41
N PRO A 303 14.75 -11.00 -10.15
CA PRO A 303 15.12 -11.36 -8.79
C PRO A 303 16.03 -10.26 -8.25
N PRO A 304 15.81 -9.79 -7.01
CA PRO A 304 16.61 -8.71 -6.45
C PRO A 304 18.09 -9.09 -6.48
N THR A 305 18.87 -8.37 -7.27
CA THR A 305 20.32 -8.39 -7.13
C THR A 305 20.70 -7.57 -5.88
N GLY A 306 21.94 -7.71 -5.40
CA GLY A 306 22.43 -6.87 -4.30
C GLY A 306 22.32 -5.37 -4.60
N LEU A 307 22.46 -4.97 -5.87
CA LEU A 307 22.29 -3.59 -6.32
C LEU A 307 20.82 -3.15 -6.30
N THR A 308 19.91 -4.02 -6.72
CA THR A 308 18.47 -3.75 -6.69
C THR A 308 17.95 -3.51 -5.28
N GLU A 309 18.46 -4.27 -4.30
CA GLU A 309 18.11 -4.06 -2.90
C GLU A 309 18.64 -2.71 -2.37
N ILE A 310 19.82 -2.27 -2.81
CA ILE A 310 20.35 -0.94 -2.44
C ILE A 310 19.45 0.17 -3.01
N THR A 311 19.11 0.11 -4.30
CA THR A 311 18.26 1.11 -4.94
C THR A 311 16.88 1.16 -4.29
N ARG A 312 16.25 0.00 -4.02
CA ARG A 312 14.97 -0.09 -3.31
C ARG A 312 15.03 0.57 -1.94
N ARG A 313 16.12 0.39 -1.19
CA ARG A 313 16.34 1.08 0.10
C ARG A 313 16.48 2.58 -0.07
N LEU A 314 17.24 3.03 -1.08
CA LEU A 314 17.41 4.46 -1.36
C LEU A 314 16.08 5.12 -1.73
N VAL A 315 15.21 4.46 -2.51
CA VAL A 315 13.86 4.96 -2.77
C VAL A 315 13.06 5.03 -1.49
N ARG A 316 12.98 3.90 -0.76
CA ARG A 316 12.18 3.76 0.46
C ARG A 316 12.56 4.77 1.56
N TYR A 317 13.84 5.10 1.70
CA TYR A 317 14.36 6.00 2.72
C TYR A 317 14.78 7.36 2.18
N GLU A 318 14.34 7.74 0.97
CA GLU A 318 14.55 9.10 0.46
C GLU A 318 16.04 9.47 0.34
N GLY A 319 16.85 8.52 -0.13
CA GLY A 319 18.26 8.66 -0.44
C GLY A 319 19.19 8.14 0.66
N ILE A 320 20.49 8.39 0.49
CA ILE A 320 21.53 7.92 1.41
C ILE A 320 21.34 8.54 2.81
N ALA A 321 21.08 9.85 2.87
CA ALA A 321 20.92 10.56 4.14
C ALA A 321 19.76 10.00 4.97
N GLY A 322 18.58 9.81 4.37
CA GLY A 322 17.45 9.23 5.09
C GLY A 322 17.68 7.76 5.46
N GLY A 323 18.42 6.99 4.65
CA GLY A 323 18.87 5.64 5.02
C GLY A 323 19.79 5.63 6.25
N LEU A 324 20.72 6.60 6.36
CA LEU A 324 21.58 6.77 7.54
C LEU A 324 20.79 7.23 8.76
N THR A 325 19.84 8.15 8.58
CA THR A 325 18.93 8.59 9.66
C THR A 325 18.12 7.42 10.19
N GLU A 326 17.56 6.58 9.33
CA GLU A 326 16.82 5.38 9.74
C GLU A 326 17.72 4.39 10.50
N ALA A 327 18.92 4.14 9.99
CA ALA A 327 19.88 3.28 10.68
C ALA A 327 20.25 3.83 12.06
N TRP A 328 20.45 5.15 12.17
CA TRP A 328 20.69 5.83 13.43
C TRP A 328 19.50 5.69 14.38
N GLN A 329 18.28 5.96 13.93
CA GLN A 329 17.06 5.84 14.74
C GLN A 329 16.71 4.39 15.10
N ALA A 330 17.21 3.40 14.35
CA ALA A 330 17.09 2.01 14.72
C ALA A 330 17.96 1.69 15.94
N VAL A 331 19.20 2.18 15.99
CA VAL A 331 20.17 1.97 17.08
C VAL A 331 19.88 2.88 18.27
N PHE A 332 19.55 4.13 18.00
CA PHE A 332 19.22 5.19 18.96
C PHE A 332 17.82 5.77 18.71
N PRO A 333 16.74 5.01 18.96
CA PRO A 333 15.39 5.56 18.85
C PRO A 333 15.21 6.78 19.76
N PRO A 334 14.40 7.79 19.38
CA PRO A 334 14.03 8.90 20.26
C PRO A 334 13.37 8.43 21.55
N GLU A 335 13.36 9.28 22.58
CA GLU A 335 12.85 8.95 23.91
C GLU A 335 11.42 8.39 23.88
N ALA A 336 10.48 9.10 23.24
CA ALA A 336 9.09 8.67 23.12
C ALA A 336 8.98 7.24 22.53
N LYS A 337 9.80 6.95 21.53
CA LYS A 337 9.87 5.64 20.87
C LYS A 337 10.45 4.58 21.81
N MET A 338 11.52 4.88 22.54
CA MET A 338 12.07 3.97 23.55
C MET A 338 11.05 3.63 24.64
N ARG A 339 10.27 4.61 25.09
CA ARG A 339 9.24 4.41 26.11
C ARG A 339 8.14 3.48 25.63
N LEU A 340 7.69 3.63 24.38
CA LEU A 340 6.74 2.72 23.75
C LEU A 340 7.32 1.30 23.60
N LEU A 341 8.53 1.17 23.06
CA LEU A 341 9.14 -0.13 22.76
C LEU A 341 9.38 -0.99 24.01
N TYR A 342 9.70 -0.36 25.13
CA TYR A 342 10.10 -1.03 26.36
C TYR A 342 9.14 -0.83 27.53
N ASN A 343 7.98 -0.20 27.28
CA ASN A 343 6.96 0.11 28.28
C ASN A 343 7.57 0.84 29.48
N ILE A 344 8.29 1.94 29.21
CA ILE A 344 9.02 2.72 30.21
C ILE A 344 8.18 3.91 30.66
N ASP A 345 7.76 3.89 31.92
CA ASP A 345 6.91 4.94 32.48
C ASP A 345 7.65 6.26 32.73
N SER A 346 8.96 6.19 33.04
CA SER A 346 9.79 7.35 33.38
C SER A 346 10.83 7.68 32.31
N THR A 347 10.91 8.96 31.93
CA THR A 347 11.91 9.49 30.99
C THR A 347 13.34 9.29 31.49
N ALA A 348 13.55 9.43 32.80
CA ALA A 348 14.86 9.26 33.43
C ALA A 348 15.43 7.84 33.27
N CYS A 349 14.57 6.84 33.04
CA CYS A 349 14.99 5.46 32.90
C CYS A 349 15.38 5.10 31.46
N VAL A 350 15.04 5.92 30.46
CA VAL A 350 15.17 5.59 29.04
C VAL A 350 16.62 5.28 28.64
N CYS A 351 17.59 6.02 29.18
CA CYS A 351 19.00 5.83 28.86
C CYS A 351 19.51 4.41 29.21
N PHE A 352 18.99 3.80 30.28
CA PHE A 352 19.37 2.45 30.72
C PHE A 352 18.81 1.33 29.83
N TYR A 353 17.88 1.64 28.94
CA TYR A 353 17.28 0.65 28.03
C TYR A 353 17.98 0.59 26.66
N TYR A 354 18.90 1.51 26.32
CA TYR A 354 19.68 1.42 25.08
C TYR A 354 20.55 0.15 24.97
N PRO A 355 21.23 -0.33 26.04
CA PRO A 355 21.93 -1.62 25.98
C PRO A 355 21.00 -2.79 25.64
N ARG A 356 19.78 -2.82 26.21
CA ARG A 356 18.75 -3.81 25.87
C ARG A 356 18.35 -3.68 24.39
N ARG A 357 18.20 -2.45 23.89
CA ARG A 357 17.93 -2.17 22.47
C ARG A 357 19.00 -2.72 21.54
N TRP A 358 20.27 -2.54 21.85
CA TRP A 358 21.36 -3.07 21.04
C TRP A 358 21.37 -4.60 21.03
N LEU A 359 21.11 -5.24 22.19
CA LEU A 359 20.98 -6.69 22.29
C LEU A 359 19.81 -7.23 21.46
N ASP A 360 18.66 -6.56 21.48
CA ASP A 360 17.49 -6.95 20.69
C ASP A 360 17.76 -6.81 19.18
N LEU A 361 18.41 -5.72 18.76
CA LEU A 361 18.85 -5.53 17.37
C LEU A 361 19.84 -6.64 16.95
N PHE A 362 20.82 -6.95 17.80
CA PHE A 362 21.81 -7.99 17.51
C PHE A 362 21.17 -9.38 17.38
N ARG A 363 20.27 -9.74 18.30
CA ARG A 363 19.49 -10.99 18.23
C ARG A 363 18.64 -11.06 16.96
N LYS A 364 18.02 -9.94 16.55
CA LYS A 364 17.25 -9.85 15.31
C LYS A 364 18.13 -10.02 14.08
N MET A 365 19.30 -9.36 14.02
CA MET A 365 20.25 -9.53 12.91
C MET A 365 20.71 -10.98 12.76
N ARG A 366 21.03 -11.67 13.86
CA ARG A 366 21.40 -13.10 13.84
C ARG A 366 20.29 -14.02 13.33
N ARG A 367 19.03 -13.74 13.65
CA ARG A 367 17.88 -14.50 13.14
C ARG A 367 17.69 -14.32 11.63
N VAL A 368 17.92 -13.10 11.13
CA VAL A 368 17.81 -12.81 9.69
C VAL A 368 18.93 -13.50 8.91
N THR A 369 20.16 -13.50 9.43
CA THR A 369 21.28 -14.21 8.78
C THR A 369 21.13 -15.73 8.83
N ALA A 370 20.50 -16.28 9.87
CA ALA A 370 20.27 -17.72 10.00
C ALA A 370 19.13 -18.25 9.10
N ASN A 371 18.14 -17.42 8.76
CA ASN A 371 17.03 -17.80 7.87
C ASN A 371 17.33 -17.59 6.38
N ASN A 372 18.47 -16.99 6.04
CA ASN A 372 18.90 -16.72 4.67
C ASN A 372 20.12 -17.59 4.27
N GLY A 373 20.49 -18.57 5.11
CA GLY A 373 21.63 -19.47 4.92
C GLY A 373 21.20 -20.87 4.53
#